data_AF-A0A948E9H8-F1
#
_entry.id   AF-A0A948E9H8-F1
#
_cell.length_a   1.000
_cell.length_b   1.000
_cell.length_c   1.000
_cell.angle_alpha   90.00
_cell.angle_beta   90.00
_cell.angle_gamma   90.00
#
_symmetry.space_group_name_H-M   'P 1'
#
loop_
_entity.id
_entity.type
_entity.pdbx_description
1 polymer ?
#
loop_
_entity_poly.entity_id
_entity_poly.type
_entity_poly.pdbx_seq_one_letter_code
_entity_poly.pdbx_strand_id
1 'polypeptide(L)'
;MSSIRKAYRTILQDFFPEKMTLSLGEDELTFTKRLWSIPNEAGEMEEKGLRYGDNPDQPAALYQWTGGEIKLNDLTLRAGRPLISGLSEKHFIQFGKHPGKTNLTDVNSGVSILINLPDMPAAVILKHNNPCGVAVAETIHEAYDRAYFSDRIAAMGGCIVVNRTLDAATARAVASSYSEVVVAPAYEPESIEILKGMKNLRVIQLPVLGELADYGHDPRLILTTLRDGGLVVELSQVPRIQGAQDLTAATHTVRGVTHRVKRSPEEGEIRDMLIAWAIASGVTSNSVVMVRDGVTTAIGTGEQDRVGAVKLAVQKAYTKYKDALVYHKFGVPLFDLEREIALGKRSAGELVAIEEEVAARCGGLKGSVLASDGFFPFRDGVDAALEHGITGFIQPGGSLRDYESIAACNGAGATMVFTNQRVFRH
;
A
#
# COMPACT_ATOMS: atom_id res chain seq x y z
N MET A 1 16.21 0.93 34.56
CA MET A 1 15.60 0.97 33.21
C MET A 1 14.17 0.44 33.30
N SER A 2 13.17 1.30 33.35
CA SER A 2 11.80 0.84 33.08
C SER A 2 11.82 0.29 31.65
N SER A 3 11.67 -1.02 31.48
CA SER A 3 11.97 -1.66 30.20
C SER A 3 11.11 -1.04 29.10
N ILE A 4 11.67 -0.82 27.92
CA ILE A 4 10.96 -0.28 26.74
C ILE A 4 9.64 -1.01 26.46
N ARG A 5 9.52 -2.28 26.86
CA ARG A 5 8.26 -3.06 26.83
C ARG A 5 7.12 -2.43 27.62
N LYS A 6 7.41 -1.76 28.74
CA LYS A 6 6.41 -1.01 29.51
C LYS A 6 5.94 0.22 28.73
N ALA A 7 6.86 0.94 28.08
CA ALA A 7 6.53 2.13 27.27
C ALA A 7 5.56 1.79 26.12
N TYR A 8 5.72 0.65 25.44
CA TYR A 8 4.78 0.21 24.38
C TYR A 8 3.35 -0.10 24.86
N ARG A 9 3.14 -0.22 26.18
CA ARG A 9 1.84 -0.52 26.81
C ARG A 9 1.20 0.72 27.43
N THR A 10 2.00 1.67 27.90
CA THR A 10 1.50 2.93 28.46
C THR A 10 0.76 3.72 27.39
N ILE A 11 -0.42 4.23 27.73
CA ILE A 11 -1.13 5.24 26.93
C ILE A 11 -0.68 6.60 27.46
N LEU A 12 -0.06 7.41 26.61
CA LEU A 12 0.30 8.77 27.00
C LEU A 12 -0.98 9.59 27.13
N GLN A 13 -1.10 10.36 28.20
CA GLN A 13 -2.15 11.37 28.29
C GLN A 13 -1.86 12.42 27.21
N ASP A 14 -2.75 12.57 26.24
CA ASP A 14 -2.62 13.60 25.22
C ASP A 14 -3.09 14.94 25.82
N PHE A 15 -2.24 15.97 25.72
CA PHE A 15 -2.50 17.31 26.27
C PHE A 15 -3.04 18.28 25.20
N PHE A 16 -3.47 17.74 24.06
CA PHE A 16 -3.94 18.54 22.93
C PHE A 16 -5.40 18.99 23.16
N PRO A 17 -5.79 20.19 22.70
CA PRO A 17 -7.12 20.74 22.93
C PRO A 17 -8.21 19.92 22.24
N GLU A 18 -9.43 19.89 22.80
CA GLU A 18 -10.54 19.14 22.19
C GLU A 18 -10.98 19.67 20.83
N LYS A 19 -10.77 20.96 20.58
CA LYS A 19 -11.11 21.64 19.34
C LYS A 19 -9.90 22.36 18.79
N MET A 20 -9.78 22.36 17.46
CA MET A 20 -8.79 23.12 16.72
C MET A 20 -9.51 23.82 15.57
N THR A 21 -9.18 25.08 15.31
CA THR A 21 -9.64 25.81 14.13
C THR A 21 -8.47 26.15 13.23
N LEU A 22 -8.72 26.17 11.92
CA LEU A 22 -7.77 26.63 10.92
C LEU A 22 -8.47 27.67 10.04
N SER A 23 -8.03 28.91 10.11
CA SER A 23 -8.51 29.99 9.25
C SER A 23 -7.59 30.14 8.04
N LEU A 24 -8.18 30.14 6.83
CA LEU A 24 -7.48 30.35 5.56
C LEU A 24 -8.17 31.51 4.84
N GLY A 25 -7.67 32.73 5.09
CA GLY A 25 -8.38 33.95 4.69
C GLY A 25 -9.60 34.19 5.57
N GLU A 26 -10.76 34.35 4.94
CA GLU A 26 -12.06 34.54 5.64
C GLU A 26 -12.75 33.20 5.96
N ASP A 27 -12.30 32.10 5.36
CA ASP A 27 -12.85 30.78 5.61
C ASP A 27 -12.25 30.17 6.88
N GLU A 28 -13.08 29.46 7.66
CA GLU A 28 -12.67 28.79 8.90
C GLU A 28 -13.07 27.31 8.86
N LEU A 29 -12.10 26.44 9.15
CA LEU A 29 -12.28 25.00 9.28
C LEU A 29 -12.26 24.62 10.76
N THR A 30 -13.22 23.80 11.20
CA THR A 30 -13.30 23.30 12.58
C THR A 30 -12.93 21.82 12.63
N PHE A 31 -12.01 21.47 13.53
CA PHE A 31 -11.60 20.11 13.80
C PHE A 31 -11.89 19.72 15.25
N THR A 32 -12.37 18.49 15.46
CA THR A 32 -12.66 17.94 16.79
C THR A 32 -11.75 16.75 17.07
N LYS A 33 -11.15 16.74 18.26
CA LYS A 33 -10.29 15.64 18.71
C LYS A 33 -11.10 14.36 18.81
N ARG A 34 -10.55 13.26 18.29
CA ARG A 34 -11.14 11.93 18.39
C ARG A 34 -10.74 11.27 19.69
N LEU A 35 -11.78 10.97 20.49
CA LEU A 35 -11.73 10.12 21.66
C LEU A 35 -12.62 8.89 21.42
N TRP A 36 -12.28 7.80 22.10
CA TRP A 36 -13.06 6.58 22.17
C TRP A 36 -13.36 6.26 23.63
N SER A 37 -14.62 5.95 23.91
CA SER A 37 -15.08 5.42 25.18
C SER A 37 -14.76 3.92 25.25
N ILE A 38 -13.77 3.55 26.05
CA ILE A 38 -13.33 2.16 26.19
C ILE A 38 -13.27 1.75 27.66
N PRO A 39 -13.54 0.48 28.00
CA PRO A 39 -13.45 0.02 29.38
C PRO A 39 -11.98 -0.10 29.83
N ASN A 40 -11.69 0.40 31.02
CA ASN A 40 -10.41 0.22 31.70
C ASN A 40 -10.26 -1.19 32.29
N GLU A 41 -9.14 -1.48 32.96
CA GLU A 41 -8.91 -2.79 33.62
C GLU A 41 -9.95 -3.12 34.72
N ALA A 42 -10.60 -2.09 35.30
CA ALA A 42 -11.67 -2.23 36.28
C ALA A 42 -13.08 -2.31 35.66
N GLY A 43 -13.19 -2.20 34.33
CA GLY A 43 -14.46 -2.22 33.58
C GLY A 43 -15.21 -0.88 33.52
N GLU A 44 -14.61 0.20 34.03
CA GLU A 44 -15.18 1.54 33.94
C GLU A 44 -14.87 2.16 32.58
N MET A 45 -15.84 2.86 31.98
CA MET A 45 -15.64 3.54 30.70
C MET A 45 -14.76 4.78 30.87
N GLU A 46 -13.69 4.85 30.09
CA GLU A 46 -12.78 5.99 30.02
C GLU A 46 -12.65 6.50 28.58
N GLU A 47 -12.55 7.83 28.44
CA GLU A 47 -12.31 8.47 27.15
C GLU A 47 -10.82 8.47 26.84
N LYS A 48 -10.43 7.84 25.72
CA LYS A 48 -9.03 7.73 25.30
C LYS A 48 -8.83 8.12 23.85
N GLY A 49 -7.80 8.93 23.60
CA GLY A 49 -7.32 9.28 22.26
C GLY A 49 -6.34 8.24 21.71
N LEU A 50 -5.37 8.65 20.88
CA LEU A 50 -4.32 7.76 20.40
C LEU A 50 -3.39 7.33 21.54
N ARG A 51 -2.81 6.12 21.43
CA ARG A 51 -1.83 5.65 22.42
C ARG A 51 -0.58 6.53 22.50
N TYR A 52 -0.05 6.84 21.32
CA TYR A 52 1.16 7.62 21.05
C TYR A 52 1.27 7.88 19.53
N GLY A 53 2.22 8.72 19.14
CA GLY A 53 2.56 9.07 17.75
C GLY A 53 3.34 7.98 17.02
N ASP A 54 4.46 8.36 16.40
CA ASP A 54 5.35 7.38 15.76
C ASP A 54 6.11 6.55 16.81
N ASN A 55 6.47 7.20 17.93
CA ASN A 55 7.25 6.62 19.00
C ASN A 55 6.47 6.57 20.33
N PRO A 56 6.74 5.60 21.23
CA PRO A 56 6.01 5.43 22.48
C PRO A 56 6.02 6.63 23.45
N ASP A 57 7.04 7.49 23.34
CA ASP A 57 7.25 8.69 24.15
C ASP A 57 6.75 9.97 23.48
N GLN A 58 6.17 9.86 22.28
CA GLN A 58 5.64 10.98 21.51
C GLN A 58 4.11 11.06 21.68
N PRO A 59 3.57 12.05 22.40
CA PRO A 59 2.13 12.26 22.48
C PRO A 59 1.54 12.53 21.09
N ALA A 60 0.31 12.08 20.85
CA ALA A 60 -0.41 12.34 19.60
C ALA A 60 -1.92 12.41 19.84
N ALA A 61 -2.61 13.17 19.00
CA ALA A 61 -4.06 13.23 18.94
C ALA A 61 -4.52 13.09 17.47
N LEU A 62 -5.64 12.39 17.27
CA LEU A 62 -6.32 12.33 15.98
C LEU A 62 -7.41 13.40 15.96
N TYR A 63 -7.51 14.18 14.89
CA TYR A 63 -8.56 15.17 14.71
C TYR A 63 -9.43 14.83 13.50
N GLN A 64 -10.73 15.05 13.64
CA GLN A 64 -11.70 14.94 12.56
C GLN A 64 -12.11 16.33 12.12
N TRP A 65 -12.15 16.59 10.80
CA TRP A 65 -12.77 17.79 10.25
C TRP A 65 -14.29 17.68 10.41
N THR A 66 -14.88 18.57 11.20
CA THR A 66 -16.29 18.50 11.63
C THR A 66 -17.14 19.69 11.21
N GLY A 67 -16.55 20.79 10.79
CA GLY A 67 -17.30 21.98 10.37
C GLY A 67 -16.50 22.94 9.50
N GLY A 68 -17.21 23.86 8.88
CA GLY A 68 -16.64 24.83 7.95
C GLY A 68 -16.54 24.32 6.51
N GLU A 69 -16.26 25.26 5.62
CA GLU A 69 -15.93 25.03 4.22
C GLU A 69 -14.78 25.95 3.83
N ILE A 70 -14.05 25.59 2.78
CA ILE A 70 -13.05 26.47 2.17
C ILE A 70 -13.30 26.58 0.68
N LYS A 71 -13.22 27.81 0.17
CA LYS A 71 -13.40 28.15 -1.25
C LYS A 71 -12.06 28.52 -1.86
N LEU A 72 -11.57 27.66 -2.76
CA LEU A 72 -10.33 27.83 -3.51
C LEU A 72 -10.69 28.02 -4.99
N ASN A 73 -10.87 29.28 -5.40
CA ASN A 73 -11.42 29.63 -6.72
C ASN A 73 -12.77 28.90 -6.95
N ASP A 74 -12.83 28.03 -7.96
CA ASP A 74 -14.04 27.27 -8.33
C ASP A 74 -14.23 25.99 -7.49
N LEU A 75 -13.30 25.65 -6.59
CA LEU A 75 -13.36 24.46 -5.75
C LEU A 75 -13.88 24.82 -4.35
N THR A 76 -14.95 24.16 -3.91
CA THR A 76 -15.40 24.22 -2.50
C THR A 76 -15.14 22.89 -1.82
N LEU A 77 -14.32 22.91 -0.77
CA LEU A 77 -14.09 21.73 0.09
C LEU A 77 -14.89 21.88 1.38
N ARG A 78 -15.55 20.80 1.81
CA ARG A 78 -16.42 20.78 2.99
C ARG A 78 -16.09 19.60 3.90
N ALA A 79 -16.36 19.76 5.19
CA ALA A 79 -16.40 18.63 6.11
C ALA A 79 -17.44 17.59 5.64
N GLY A 80 -17.05 16.32 5.56
CA GLY A 80 -17.94 15.24 5.15
C GLY A 80 -17.21 13.95 4.80
N ARG A 81 -17.94 12.82 4.80
CA ARG A 81 -17.46 11.47 4.44
C ARG A 81 -16.13 11.07 5.14
N PRO A 82 -16.05 11.18 6.48
CA PRO A 82 -14.82 10.87 7.19
C PRO A 82 -14.48 9.39 7.03
N LEU A 83 -13.19 9.12 6.81
CA LEU A 83 -12.64 7.77 6.78
C LEU A 83 -12.08 7.44 8.17
N ILE A 84 -10.77 7.49 8.32
CA ILE A 84 -10.06 7.04 9.53
C ILE A 84 -10.36 7.95 10.72
N SER A 85 -10.48 9.26 10.48
CA SER A 85 -10.86 10.23 11.50
C SER A 85 -12.32 10.10 11.94
N GLY A 86 -13.16 9.37 11.22
CA GLY A 86 -14.56 9.11 11.57
C GLY A 86 -14.77 7.84 12.39
N LEU A 87 -13.71 7.06 12.66
CA LEU A 87 -13.82 5.83 13.44
C LEU A 87 -14.28 6.15 14.86
N SER A 88 -15.49 5.69 15.20
CA SER A 88 -15.99 5.53 16.56
C SER A 88 -16.03 4.04 16.97
N GLU A 89 -16.37 3.76 18.22
CA GLU A 89 -16.46 2.44 18.87
C GLU A 89 -17.28 1.44 18.05
N LYS A 90 -18.36 1.90 17.42
CA LYS A 90 -19.24 1.06 16.58
C LYS A 90 -18.52 0.40 15.40
N HIS A 91 -17.40 0.96 14.97
CA HIS A 91 -16.59 0.42 13.87
C HIS A 91 -15.60 -0.64 14.36
N PHE A 92 -15.30 -0.69 15.66
CA PHE A 92 -14.40 -1.69 16.22
C PHE A 92 -15.20 -2.92 16.64
N ILE A 93 -15.28 -3.93 15.76
CA ILE A 93 -15.82 -5.26 16.12
C ILE A 93 -14.98 -5.86 17.26
N GLN A 94 -13.66 -5.65 17.18
CA GLN A 94 -12.74 -5.92 18.26
C GLN A 94 -11.73 -4.79 18.33
N PHE A 95 -11.66 -4.14 19.50
CA PHE A 95 -10.72 -3.04 19.72
C PHE A 95 -9.27 -3.53 19.78
N GLY A 96 -9.04 -4.72 20.33
CA GLY A 96 -7.72 -5.32 20.46
C GLY A 96 -6.79 -4.52 21.37
N LYS A 97 -5.49 -4.50 21.06
CA LYS A 97 -4.54 -3.62 21.76
C LYS A 97 -4.86 -2.15 21.39
N HIS A 98 -4.72 -1.19 22.32
CA HIS A 98 -5.02 0.22 22.01
C HIS A 98 -4.22 0.72 20.78
N PRO A 99 -4.86 1.37 19.78
CA PRO A 99 -4.20 1.78 18.54
C PRO A 99 -3.23 2.95 18.76
N GLY A 100 -2.06 2.87 18.13
CA GLY A 100 -1.16 4.02 17.95
C GLY A 100 -1.44 4.73 16.62
N LYS A 101 -0.75 5.86 16.38
CA LYS A 101 -0.81 6.59 15.10
C LYS A 101 -0.57 5.66 13.90
N THR A 102 0.50 4.86 13.95
CA THR A 102 0.94 4.03 12.82
C THR A 102 -0.11 3.01 12.38
N ASN A 103 -0.85 2.43 13.33
CA ASN A 103 -1.92 1.48 13.00
C ASN A 103 -3.00 2.16 12.14
N LEU A 104 -3.38 3.40 12.45
CA LEU A 104 -4.40 4.13 11.70
C LEU A 104 -3.87 4.70 10.39
N THR A 105 -2.60 5.12 10.32
CA THR A 105 -1.99 5.59 9.06
C THR A 105 -1.73 4.45 8.08
N ASP A 106 -1.51 3.22 8.56
CA ASP A 106 -1.50 2.03 7.71
C ASP A 106 -2.90 1.78 7.10
N VAL A 107 -3.98 1.86 7.90
CA VAL A 107 -5.35 1.75 7.36
C VAL A 107 -5.60 2.85 6.33
N ASN A 108 -5.22 4.10 6.63
CA ASN A 108 -5.35 5.22 5.70
C ASN A 108 -4.65 4.92 4.37
N SER A 109 -3.42 4.42 4.42
CA SER A 109 -2.64 4.11 3.21
C SER A 109 -3.26 2.96 2.40
N GLY A 110 -3.83 1.95 3.08
CA GLY A 110 -4.61 0.91 2.42
C GLY A 110 -5.85 1.44 1.72
N VAL A 111 -6.63 2.32 2.38
CA VAL A 111 -7.79 2.96 1.75
C VAL A 111 -7.38 3.81 0.55
N SER A 112 -6.28 4.58 0.64
CA SER A 112 -5.76 5.39 -0.46
C SER A 112 -5.32 4.57 -1.68
N ILE A 113 -4.94 3.30 -1.50
CA ILE A 113 -4.66 2.39 -2.61
C ILE A 113 -5.97 1.82 -3.17
N LEU A 114 -6.84 1.30 -2.30
CA LEU A 114 -8.08 0.64 -2.70
C LEU A 114 -9.08 1.55 -3.41
N ILE A 115 -9.07 2.85 -3.11
CA ILE A 115 -9.92 3.83 -3.80
C ILE A 115 -9.65 3.87 -5.32
N ASN A 116 -8.44 3.49 -5.75
CA ASN A 116 -8.05 3.38 -7.15
C ASN A 116 -8.24 1.96 -7.72
N LEU A 117 -8.76 1.04 -6.91
CA LEU A 117 -9.04 -0.36 -7.27
C LEU A 117 -10.46 -0.78 -6.81
N PRO A 118 -11.53 -0.04 -7.19
CA PRO A 118 -12.86 -0.30 -6.65
C PRO A 118 -13.56 -1.53 -7.26
N ASP A 119 -13.23 -1.88 -8.51
CA ASP A 119 -14.06 -2.76 -9.35
C ASP A 119 -14.02 -4.23 -8.93
N MET A 120 -12.83 -4.75 -8.62
CA MET A 120 -12.62 -6.15 -8.25
C MET A 120 -12.39 -6.32 -6.75
N PRO A 121 -12.70 -7.50 -6.17
CA PRO A 121 -12.18 -7.89 -4.86
C PRO A 121 -10.67 -7.67 -4.78
N ALA A 122 -10.26 -6.88 -3.80
CA ALA A 122 -8.89 -6.42 -3.64
C ALA A 122 -8.46 -6.48 -2.18
N ALA A 123 -7.20 -6.86 -1.96
CA ALA A 123 -6.57 -6.88 -0.65
C ALA A 123 -5.23 -6.13 -0.70
N VAL A 124 -4.99 -5.31 0.31
CA VAL A 124 -3.74 -4.59 0.53
C VAL A 124 -3.20 -4.98 1.90
N ILE A 125 -1.93 -5.39 1.96
CA ILE A 125 -1.23 -5.67 3.20
C ILE A 125 -0.14 -4.62 3.38
N LEU A 126 -0.24 -3.84 4.45
CA LEU A 126 0.60 -2.69 4.74
C LEU A 126 1.59 -3.01 5.85
N LYS A 127 2.77 -2.41 5.73
CA LYS A 127 3.77 -2.32 6.78
C LYS A 127 4.45 -0.95 6.69
N HIS A 128 4.41 -0.18 7.77
CA HIS A 128 5.06 1.14 7.82
C HIS A 128 4.59 2.09 6.70
N ASN A 129 3.27 2.22 6.55
CA ASN A 129 2.54 3.03 5.58
C ASN A 129 2.72 2.64 4.11
N ASN A 130 3.45 1.56 3.82
CA ASN A 130 3.68 1.09 2.46
C ASN A 130 3.15 -0.34 2.29
N PRO A 131 2.59 -0.69 1.11
CA PRO A 131 2.17 -2.06 0.84
C PRO A 131 3.37 -2.99 0.70
N CYS A 132 3.30 -4.17 1.33
CA CYS A 132 4.18 -5.29 1.02
C CYS A 132 3.56 -6.25 0.00
N GLY A 133 2.23 -6.26 -0.10
CA GLY A 133 1.50 -7.03 -1.09
C GLY A 133 0.15 -6.41 -1.40
N VAL A 134 -0.19 -6.38 -2.70
CA VAL A 134 -1.50 -5.99 -3.19
C VAL A 134 -1.93 -6.99 -4.25
N ALA A 135 -3.20 -7.41 -4.20
CA ALA A 135 -3.77 -8.24 -5.26
C ALA A 135 -5.24 -7.89 -5.50
N VAL A 136 -5.66 -8.09 -6.74
CA VAL A 136 -7.07 -8.18 -7.13
C VAL A 136 -7.35 -9.61 -7.61
N ALA A 137 -8.54 -10.12 -7.34
CA ALA A 137 -8.93 -11.48 -7.71
C ALA A 137 -10.46 -11.63 -7.83
N GLU A 138 -10.94 -12.84 -8.17
CA GLU A 138 -12.38 -13.11 -8.28
C GLU A 138 -13.08 -13.17 -6.92
N THR A 139 -12.33 -13.53 -5.87
CA THR A 139 -12.83 -13.62 -4.49
C THR A 139 -11.93 -12.88 -3.53
N ILE A 140 -12.47 -12.48 -2.38
CA ILE A 140 -11.68 -11.75 -1.38
C ILE A 140 -10.64 -12.64 -0.70
N HIS A 141 -10.94 -13.93 -0.52
CA HIS A 141 -9.98 -14.92 -0.04
C HIS A 141 -8.79 -15.05 -0.98
N GLU A 142 -9.03 -15.19 -2.29
CA GLU A 142 -7.97 -15.29 -3.28
C GLU A 142 -7.14 -13.99 -3.34
N ALA A 143 -7.78 -12.82 -3.29
CA ALA A 143 -7.07 -11.55 -3.25
C ALA A 143 -6.16 -11.46 -2.00
N TYR A 144 -6.67 -11.83 -0.83
CA TYR A 144 -5.88 -11.86 0.40
C TYR A 144 -4.68 -12.82 0.29
N ASP A 145 -4.92 -14.07 -0.12
CA ASP A 145 -3.89 -15.10 -0.19
C ASP A 145 -2.75 -14.69 -1.13
N ARG A 146 -3.11 -14.18 -2.32
CA ARG A 146 -2.14 -13.68 -3.31
C ARG A 146 -1.36 -12.46 -2.81
N ALA A 147 -2.03 -11.52 -2.14
CA ALA A 147 -1.35 -10.38 -1.52
C ALA A 147 -0.41 -10.81 -0.39
N TYR A 148 -0.79 -11.81 0.41
CA TYR A 148 0.04 -12.36 1.49
C TYR A 148 1.30 -13.02 0.95
N PHE A 149 1.17 -13.86 -0.08
CA PHE A 149 2.30 -14.54 -0.72
C PHE A 149 3.14 -13.64 -1.63
N SER A 150 2.69 -12.42 -1.94
CA SER A 150 3.57 -11.42 -2.58
C SER A 150 4.80 -11.16 -1.71
N ASP A 151 4.65 -10.96 -0.39
CA ASP A 151 5.77 -10.73 0.52
C ASP A 151 5.42 -11.16 1.94
N ARG A 152 5.42 -12.48 2.12
CA ARG A 152 5.05 -13.14 3.38
C ARG A 152 5.93 -12.70 4.56
N ILE A 153 7.21 -12.44 4.29
CA ILE A 153 8.20 -12.02 5.27
C ILE A 153 7.80 -10.66 5.86
N ALA A 154 7.48 -9.68 5.00
CA ALA A 154 7.09 -8.34 5.45
C ALA A 154 5.64 -8.26 5.98
N ALA A 155 4.74 -9.15 5.53
CA ALA A 155 3.34 -9.19 5.96
C ALA A 155 3.17 -9.47 7.47
N MET A 156 4.17 -10.05 8.13
CA MET A 156 4.12 -10.34 9.57
C MET A 156 3.95 -9.07 10.42
N GLY A 157 2.85 -9.02 11.18
CA GLY A 157 2.45 -7.87 11.98
C GLY A 157 2.07 -6.67 11.13
N GLY A 158 1.54 -6.90 9.93
CA GLY A 158 1.02 -5.86 9.04
C GLY A 158 -0.42 -5.47 9.36
N CYS A 159 -0.92 -4.51 8.58
CA CYS A 159 -2.30 -4.07 8.54
C CYS A 159 -2.94 -4.56 7.24
N ILE A 160 -4.06 -5.27 7.34
CA ILE A 160 -4.78 -5.83 6.19
C ILE A 160 -6.01 -4.97 5.93
N VAL A 161 -6.17 -4.50 4.70
CA VAL A 161 -7.35 -3.75 4.27
C VAL A 161 -7.92 -4.41 3.02
N VAL A 162 -9.23 -4.71 3.05
CA VAL A 162 -9.96 -5.35 1.94
C VAL A 162 -11.18 -4.53 1.52
N ASN A 163 -11.55 -4.58 0.24
CA ASN A 163 -12.68 -3.81 -0.31
C ASN A 163 -13.99 -4.61 -0.46
N ARG A 164 -14.06 -5.84 0.06
CA ARG A 164 -15.25 -6.70 0.08
C ARG A 164 -15.46 -7.30 1.46
N THR A 165 -16.68 -7.78 1.72
CA THR A 165 -17.04 -8.46 2.97
C THR A 165 -16.05 -9.57 3.26
N LEU A 166 -15.52 -9.62 4.48
CA LEU A 166 -14.54 -10.62 4.88
C LEU A 166 -15.25 -11.93 5.27
N ASP A 167 -15.03 -12.96 4.47
CA ASP A 167 -15.61 -14.30 4.62
C ASP A 167 -14.82 -15.21 5.57
N ALA A 168 -15.44 -16.32 5.98
CA ALA A 168 -14.84 -17.24 6.95
C ALA A 168 -13.52 -17.87 6.46
N ALA A 169 -13.37 -18.10 5.15
CA ALA A 169 -12.14 -18.62 4.57
C ALA A 169 -10.99 -17.61 4.73
N THR A 170 -11.25 -16.34 4.41
CA THR A 170 -10.33 -15.23 4.60
C THR A 170 -9.98 -15.04 6.07
N ALA A 171 -10.96 -15.13 6.97
CA ALA A 171 -10.72 -15.01 8.41
C ALA A 171 -9.78 -16.11 8.93
N ARG A 172 -9.94 -17.36 8.48
CA ARG A 172 -9.02 -18.46 8.83
C ARG A 172 -7.61 -18.21 8.28
N ALA A 173 -7.50 -17.73 7.04
CA ALA A 173 -6.22 -17.41 6.44
C ALA A 173 -5.52 -16.27 7.21
N VAL A 174 -6.24 -15.21 7.57
CA VAL A 174 -5.73 -14.13 8.45
C VAL A 174 -5.28 -14.67 9.80
N ALA A 175 -6.07 -15.55 10.43
CA ALA A 175 -5.76 -16.13 11.73
C ALA A 175 -4.57 -17.11 11.72
N SER A 176 -4.17 -17.62 10.55
CA SER A 176 -2.96 -18.45 10.41
C SER A 176 -1.65 -17.67 10.50
N SER A 177 -1.72 -16.34 10.51
CA SER A 177 -0.55 -15.46 10.59
C SER A 177 -0.74 -14.35 11.62
N TYR A 178 0.37 -13.74 12.07
CA TYR A 178 0.30 -12.60 12.97
C TYR A 178 0.04 -11.32 12.17
N SER A 179 -1.05 -10.62 12.48
CA SER A 179 -1.40 -9.29 11.95
C SER A 179 -1.81 -8.35 13.11
N GLU A 180 -1.64 -7.04 12.93
CA GLU A 180 -1.99 -6.06 13.98
C GLU A 180 -3.39 -5.46 13.80
N VAL A 181 -3.83 -5.34 12.54
CA VAL A 181 -5.09 -4.72 12.13
C VAL A 181 -5.67 -5.48 10.94
N VAL A 182 -6.98 -5.69 10.95
CA VAL A 182 -7.75 -6.12 9.77
C VAL A 182 -8.94 -5.17 9.59
N VAL A 183 -9.16 -4.72 8.35
CA VAL A 183 -10.20 -3.75 8.00
C VAL A 183 -10.96 -4.24 6.78
N ALA A 184 -12.28 -4.28 6.89
CA ALA A 184 -13.18 -4.69 5.82
C ALA A 184 -14.47 -3.85 5.86
N PRO A 185 -15.23 -3.74 4.77
CA PRO A 185 -16.53 -3.05 4.78
C PRO A 185 -17.58 -3.73 5.66
N ALA A 186 -17.54 -5.06 5.71
CA ALA A 186 -18.40 -5.90 6.53
C ALA A 186 -17.67 -7.22 6.81
N TYR A 187 -18.19 -7.97 7.78
CA TYR A 187 -17.68 -9.29 8.16
C TYR A 187 -18.84 -10.26 8.25
N GLU A 188 -18.64 -11.49 7.78
CA GLU A 188 -19.58 -12.56 8.08
C GLU A 188 -19.56 -12.90 9.59
N PRO A 189 -20.66 -13.41 10.16
CA PRO A 189 -20.70 -13.78 11.58
C PRO A 189 -19.60 -14.78 11.96
N GLU A 190 -19.34 -15.78 11.13
CA GLU A 190 -18.28 -16.77 11.39
C GLU A 190 -16.88 -16.13 11.37
N SER A 191 -16.63 -15.18 10.46
CA SER A 191 -15.38 -14.42 10.40
C SER A 191 -15.08 -13.67 11.69
N ILE A 192 -16.11 -13.06 12.28
CA ILE A 192 -16.00 -12.33 13.54
C ILE A 192 -15.56 -13.30 14.66
N GLU A 193 -16.20 -14.47 14.75
CA GLU A 193 -15.89 -15.44 15.79
C GLU A 193 -14.47 -16.01 15.66
N ILE A 194 -13.99 -16.24 14.43
CA ILE A 194 -12.61 -16.66 14.17
C ILE A 194 -11.62 -15.58 14.62
N LEU A 195 -11.82 -14.33 14.19
CA LEU A 195 -10.89 -13.23 14.45
C LEU A 195 -10.87 -12.80 15.92
N LYS A 196 -11.98 -12.98 16.66
CA LYS A 196 -12.04 -12.73 18.11
C LYS A 196 -11.08 -13.60 18.92
N GLY A 197 -10.68 -14.76 18.39
CA GLY A 197 -9.63 -15.59 19.00
C GLY A 197 -8.29 -14.85 19.13
N MET A 198 -8.04 -13.88 18.25
CA MET A 198 -6.81 -13.08 18.21
C MET A 198 -6.96 -11.82 19.08
N LYS A 199 -6.94 -11.96 20.40
CA LYS A 199 -7.28 -10.89 21.38
C LYS A 199 -6.59 -9.51 21.17
N ASN A 200 -5.41 -9.47 20.56
CA ASN A 200 -4.67 -8.22 20.31
C ASN A 200 -4.96 -7.58 18.94
N LEU A 201 -5.62 -8.30 18.03
CA LEU A 201 -5.96 -7.85 16.68
C LEU A 201 -7.03 -6.76 16.76
N ARG A 202 -6.83 -5.66 16.03
CA ARG A 202 -7.91 -4.69 15.80
C ARG A 202 -8.73 -5.15 14.61
N VAL A 203 -10.00 -5.41 14.82
CA VAL A 203 -10.95 -5.78 13.76
C VAL A 203 -11.85 -4.58 13.53
N ILE A 204 -11.63 -3.89 12.41
CA ILE A 204 -12.32 -2.63 12.08
C ILE A 204 -13.28 -2.88 10.92
N GLN A 205 -14.54 -2.50 11.10
CA GLN A 205 -15.54 -2.43 10.05
C GLN A 205 -15.64 -1.00 9.53
N LEU A 206 -15.28 -0.81 8.26
CA LEU A 206 -15.27 0.48 7.59
C LEU A 206 -16.14 0.40 6.32
N PRO A 207 -17.48 0.60 6.42
CA PRO A 207 -18.44 0.30 5.36
C PRO A 207 -18.13 0.89 3.98
N VAL A 208 -17.60 2.12 3.96
CA VAL A 208 -17.20 2.84 2.73
C VAL A 208 -16.22 2.07 1.84
N LEU A 209 -15.48 1.10 2.39
CA LEU A 209 -14.62 0.21 1.59
C LEU A 209 -15.40 -0.64 0.56
N GLY A 210 -16.70 -0.85 0.77
CA GLY A 210 -17.60 -1.54 -0.16
C GLY A 210 -18.26 -0.59 -1.18
N GLU A 211 -18.03 0.72 -1.03
CA GLU A 211 -18.67 1.80 -1.80
C GLU A 211 -17.60 2.69 -2.48
N LEU A 212 -16.38 2.17 -2.66
CA LEU A 212 -15.25 2.97 -3.14
C LEU A 212 -15.45 3.54 -4.55
N ALA A 213 -16.23 2.85 -5.40
CA ALA A 213 -16.61 3.36 -6.73
C ALA A 213 -17.37 4.70 -6.64
N ASP A 214 -18.26 4.83 -5.63
CA ASP A 214 -19.07 6.03 -5.40
C ASP A 214 -18.36 7.09 -4.54
N TYR A 215 -17.29 6.70 -3.85
CA TYR A 215 -16.51 7.62 -3.03
C TYR A 215 -15.77 8.66 -3.88
N GLY A 216 -15.34 8.27 -5.09
CA GLY A 216 -14.72 9.15 -6.09
C GLY A 216 -13.32 9.65 -5.73
N HIS A 217 -12.80 10.59 -6.51
CA HIS A 217 -11.46 11.15 -6.34
C HIS A 217 -11.47 12.67 -6.11
N ASP A 218 -12.49 13.16 -5.41
CA ASP A 218 -12.59 14.57 -5.07
C ASP A 218 -11.31 15.04 -4.34
N PRO A 219 -10.73 16.19 -4.70
CA PRO A 219 -9.58 16.74 -4.01
C PRO A 219 -9.81 16.85 -2.50
N ARG A 220 -8.75 16.68 -1.73
CA ARG A 220 -8.71 16.85 -0.27
C ARG A 220 -7.65 17.89 0.08
N LEU A 221 -7.90 18.68 1.11
CA LEU A 221 -6.88 19.57 1.65
C LEU A 221 -5.81 18.74 2.37
N ILE A 222 -4.54 18.97 2.04
CA ILE A 222 -3.38 18.36 2.70
C ILE A 222 -2.60 19.48 3.40
N LEU A 223 -2.26 19.22 4.66
CA LEU A 223 -1.49 20.12 5.50
C LEU A 223 -0.25 19.38 6.00
N THR A 224 0.91 19.87 5.62
CA THR A 224 2.19 19.28 6.02
C THR A 224 2.93 20.26 6.93
N THR A 225 3.26 19.80 8.14
CA THR A 225 4.05 20.59 9.09
C THR A 225 5.54 20.49 8.77
N LEU A 226 6.20 21.63 8.63
CA LEU A 226 7.65 21.74 8.50
C LEU A 226 8.32 21.68 9.88
N ARG A 227 9.65 21.48 9.89
CA ARG A 227 10.43 21.28 11.13
C ARG A 227 10.37 22.48 12.08
N ASP A 228 10.15 23.68 11.56
CA ASP A 228 10.01 24.92 12.30
C ASP A 228 8.56 25.21 12.74
N GLY A 229 7.63 24.29 12.46
CA GLY A 229 6.21 24.48 12.72
C GLY A 229 5.46 25.23 11.62
N GLY A 230 6.13 25.63 10.53
CA GLY A 230 5.47 26.16 9.35
C GLY A 230 4.54 25.13 8.68
N LEU A 231 3.64 25.60 7.81
CA LEU A 231 2.69 24.75 7.10
C LEU A 231 2.87 24.87 5.59
N VAL A 232 2.88 23.72 4.90
CA VAL A 232 2.59 23.63 3.46
C VAL A 232 1.12 23.22 3.32
N VAL A 233 0.38 23.99 2.53
CA VAL A 233 -1.04 23.74 2.22
C VAL A 233 -1.15 23.38 0.75
N GLU A 234 -1.68 22.20 0.46
CA GLU A 234 -1.84 21.71 -0.92
C GLU A 234 -3.15 20.93 -1.10
N LEU A 235 -3.50 20.65 -2.36
CA LEU A 235 -4.57 19.72 -2.70
C LEU A 235 -3.99 18.33 -2.93
N SER A 236 -4.70 17.30 -2.47
CA SER A 236 -4.37 15.93 -2.78
C SER A 236 -4.34 15.70 -4.27
N GLN A 237 -3.45 14.81 -4.70
CA GLN A 237 -3.42 14.37 -6.07
C GLN A 237 -4.71 13.65 -6.47
N VAL A 238 -5.25 14.03 -7.63
CA VAL A 238 -6.39 13.35 -8.27
C VAL A 238 -5.85 12.48 -9.43
N PRO A 239 -6.10 11.16 -9.44
CA PRO A 239 -5.66 10.28 -10.52
C PRO A 239 -6.36 10.64 -11.83
N ARG A 240 -5.57 10.72 -12.92
CA ARG A 240 -6.08 10.92 -14.29
C ARG A 240 -6.23 9.63 -15.08
N ILE A 241 -5.52 8.59 -14.66
CA ILE A 241 -5.54 7.29 -15.32
C ILE A 241 -6.60 6.44 -14.63
N GLN A 242 -7.72 6.24 -15.30
CA GLN A 242 -8.86 5.45 -14.80
C GLN A 242 -9.17 4.27 -15.72
N GLY A 243 -8.69 4.27 -16.95
CA GLY A 243 -8.81 3.14 -17.86
C GLY A 243 -7.80 3.13 -19.00
N ALA A 244 -7.91 2.13 -19.86
CA ALA A 244 -7.02 1.92 -21.00
C ALA A 244 -6.96 3.12 -21.95
N GLN A 245 -8.06 3.87 -22.08
CA GLN A 245 -8.18 5.06 -22.91
C GLN A 245 -7.29 6.22 -22.46
N ASP A 246 -6.87 6.23 -21.19
CA ASP A 246 -6.02 7.29 -20.63
C ASP A 246 -4.53 7.01 -20.86
N LEU A 247 -4.19 5.80 -21.34
CA LEU A 247 -2.82 5.39 -21.61
C LEU A 247 -2.37 5.83 -23.00
N THR A 248 -1.24 6.54 -23.07
CA THR A 248 -0.66 6.97 -24.35
C THR A 248 0.54 6.12 -24.70
N ALA A 249 0.65 5.63 -25.94
CA ALA A 249 1.85 4.95 -26.40
C ALA A 249 3.09 5.85 -26.30
N ALA A 250 4.18 5.37 -25.67
CA ALA A 250 5.37 6.17 -25.46
C ALA A 250 5.95 6.68 -26.78
N THR A 251 6.07 8.01 -26.89
CA THR A 251 6.60 8.71 -28.06
C THR A 251 7.47 9.88 -27.59
N HIS A 252 8.63 10.08 -28.21
CA HIS A 252 9.53 11.18 -27.91
C HIS A 252 10.23 11.67 -29.18
N THR A 253 10.27 12.99 -29.39
CA THR A 253 10.93 13.60 -30.55
C THR A 253 12.19 14.34 -30.12
N VAL A 254 13.34 13.89 -30.62
CA VAL A 254 14.64 14.51 -30.35
C VAL A 254 15.34 14.80 -31.67
N ARG A 255 15.82 16.04 -31.85
CA ARG A 255 16.53 16.49 -33.08
C ARG A 255 15.79 16.15 -34.38
N GLY A 256 14.47 16.28 -34.40
CA GLY A 256 13.63 16.00 -35.56
C GLY A 256 13.33 14.51 -35.82
N VAL A 257 13.88 13.59 -35.02
CA VAL A 257 13.59 12.15 -35.10
C VAL A 257 12.59 11.77 -34.04
N THR A 258 11.47 11.16 -34.45
CA THR A 258 10.43 10.66 -33.54
C THR A 258 10.71 9.20 -33.21
N HIS A 259 10.91 8.90 -31.93
CA HIS A 259 11.01 7.56 -31.38
C HIS A 259 9.66 7.17 -30.82
N ARG A 260 9.14 6.00 -31.21
CA ARG A 260 7.87 5.46 -30.73
C ARG A 260 8.05 4.01 -30.32
N VAL A 261 7.35 3.60 -29.27
CA VAL A 261 7.24 2.19 -28.90
C VAL A 261 6.55 1.39 -30.01
N LYS A 262 7.09 0.21 -30.35
CA LYS A 262 6.62 -0.59 -31.49
C LYS A 262 5.53 -1.58 -31.11
N ARG A 263 5.61 -2.19 -29.91
CA ARG A 263 4.63 -3.17 -29.43
C ARG A 263 3.56 -2.44 -28.61
N SER A 264 2.30 -2.65 -28.95
CA SER A 264 1.17 -2.25 -28.09
C SER A 264 1.05 -3.23 -26.91
N PRO A 265 0.65 -2.76 -25.71
CA PRO A 265 0.40 -3.66 -24.59
C PRO A 265 -0.76 -4.62 -24.90
N GLU A 266 -0.65 -5.85 -24.43
CA GLU A 266 -1.74 -6.84 -24.47
C GLU A 266 -2.79 -6.52 -23.40
N GLU A 267 -4.00 -7.09 -23.52
CA GLU A 267 -5.11 -6.82 -22.58
C GLU A 267 -4.74 -7.11 -21.12
N GLY A 268 -4.05 -8.24 -20.87
CA GLY A 268 -3.55 -8.57 -19.54
C GLY A 268 -2.52 -7.57 -19.02
N GLU A 269 -1.62 -7.07 -19.89
CA GLU A 269 -0.63 -6.06 -19.52
C GLU A 269 -1.29 -4.71 -19.24
N ILE A 270 -2.31 -4.32 -20.00
CA ILE A 270 -3.09 -3.09 -19.74
C ILE A 270 -3.72 -3.16 -18.35
N ARG A 271 -4.38 -4.28 -18.04
CA ARG A 271 -4.98 -4.50 -16.71
C ARG A 271 -3.93 -4.38 -15.61
N ASP A 272 -2.81 -5.07 -15.75
CA ASP A 272 -1.74 -5.05 -14.74
C ASP A 272 -1.06 -3.67 -14.65
N MET A 273 -0.98 -2.91 -15.75
CA MET A 273 -0.44 -1.55 -15.75
C MET A 273 -1.33 -0.60 -14.97
N LEU A 274 -2.66 -0.69 -15.15
CA LEU A 274 -3.62 0.12 -14.40
C LEU A 274 -3.53 -0.21 -12.90
N ILE A 275 -3.43 -1.49 -12.55
CA ILE A 275 -3.25 -1.93 -11.16
C ILE A 275 -1.92 -1.41 -10.59
N ALA A 276 -0.82 -1.59 -11.31
CA ALA A 276 0.51 -1.14 -10.87
C ALA A 276 0.55 0.39 -10.68
N TRP A 277 -0.09 1.14 -11.56
CA TRP A 277 -0.20 2.60 -11.48
C TRP A 277 -1.04 3.07 -10.30
N ALA A 278 -2.21 2.45 -10.11
CA ALA A 278 -3.08 2.69 -8.96
C ALA A 278 -2.34 2.47 -7.64
N ILE A 279 -1.58 1.38 -7.53
CA ILE A 279 -0.76 1.07 -6.35
C ILE A 279 0.36 2.11 -6.19
N ALA A 280 1.10 2.43 -7.25
CA ALA A 280 2.22 3.37 -7.19
C ALA A 280 1.81 4.75 -6.64
N SER A 281 0.60 5.21 -6.95
CA SER A 281 0.06 6.46 -6.39
C SER A 281 -0.10 6.47 -4.87
N GLY A 282 -0.17 5.29 -4.25
CA GLY A 282 -0.28 5.10 -2.81
C GLY A 282 1.03 4.74 -2.11
N VAL A 283 2.16 4.67 -2.80
CA VAL A 283 3.46 4.22 -2.25
C VAL A 283 4.38 5.42 -2.03
N THR A 284 5.16 5.42 -0.96
CA THR A 284 6.15 6.48 -0.70
C THR A 284 7.23 6.51 -1.79
N SER A 285 7.50 7.71 -2.31
CA SER A 285 8.44 7.95 -3.40
C SER A 285 9.92 7.97 -2.96
N ASN A 286 10.86 7.68 -3.87
CA ASN A 286 10.61 7.17 -5.21
C ASN A 286 10.20 5.69 -5.15
N SER A 287 9.22 5.33 -5.98
CA SER A 287 8.66 3.98 -6.00
C SER A 287 8.64 3.34 -7.38
N VAL A 288 8.79 2.02 -7.38
CA VAL A 288 8.55 1.16 -8.53
C VAL A 288 7.68 -0.02 -8.09
N VAL A 289 6.64 -0.31 -8.86
CA VAL A 289 5.67 -1.36 -8.55
C VAL A 289 5.61 -2.32 -9.72
N MET A 290 5.88 -3.59 -9.48
CA MET A 290 5.80 -4.64 -10.48
C MET A 290 4.56 -5.49 -10.22
N VAL A 291 3.77 -5.75 -11.25
CA VAL A 291 2.50 -6.50 -11.16
C VAL A 291 2.46 -7.54 -12.26
N ARG A 292 1.90 -8.71 -11.93
CA ARG A 292 1.55 -9.74 -12.90
C ARG A 292 0.27 -10.43 -12.49
N ASP A 293 -0.61 -10.66 -13.46
CA ASP A 293 -1.86 -11.39 -13.30
C ASP A 293 -2.73 -10.81 -12.17
N GLY A 294 -2.67 -9.50 -11.93
CA GLY A 294 -3.40 -8.81 -10.87
C GLY A 294 -2.77 -8.83 -9.47
N VAL A 295 -1.55 -9.35 -9.29
CA VAL A 295 -0.83 -9.34 -8.00
C VAL A 295 0.53 -8.67 -8.11
N THR A 296 0.94 -7.95 -7.06
CA THR A 296 2.28 -7.35 -6.99
C THR A 296 3.37 -8.42 -6.94
N THR A 297 4.26 -8.44 -7.92
CA THR A 297 5.44 -9.31 -7.90
C THR A 297 6.63 -8.66 -7.20
N ALA A 298 6.68 -7.33 -7.10
CA ALA A 298 7.65 -6.59 -6.28
C ALA A 298 7.21 -5.14 -6.05
N ILE A 299 7.64 -4.56 -4.94
CA ILE A 299 7.44 -3.15 -4.62
C ILE A 299 8.75 -2.61 -4.06
N GLY A 300 9.34 -1.62 -4.73
CA GLY A 300 10.44 -0.80 -4.25
C GLY A 300 9.91 0.58 -3.87
N THR A 301 10.34 1.11 -2.73
CA THR A 301 9.81 2.36 -2.15
C THR A 301 10.87 3.04 -1.29
N GLY A 302 10.85 4.37 -1.24
CA GLY A 302 11.72 5.18 -0.36
C GLY A 302 13.16 5.38 -0.87
N GLU A 303 13.46 4.97 -2.09
CA GLU A 303 14.79 5.09 -2.68
C GLU A 303 15.03 6.47 -3.29
N GLN A 304 16.29 6.93 -3.35
CA GLN A 304 16.64 8.25 -3.90
C GLN A 304 16.89 8.20 -5.41
N ASP A 305 17.42 7.10 -5.93
CA ASP A 305 17.67 6.92 -7.36
C ASP A 305 16.80 5.79 -7.97
N ARG A 306 16.41 5.99 -9.23
CA ARG A 306 15.39 5.15 -9.88
C ARG A 306 15.91 3.76 -10.23
N VAL A 307 17.17 3.65 -10.66
CA VAL A 307 17.76 2.35 -11.05
C VAL A 307 18.04 1.50 -9.81
N GLY A 308 18.44 2.11 -8.69
CA GLY A 308 18.54 1.49 -7.37
C GLY A 308 17.20 0.94 -6.90
N ALA A 309 16.12 1.73 -7.04
CA ALA A 309 14.76 1.28 -6.76
C ALA A 309 14.36 0.02 -7.54
N VAL A 310 14.67 -0.02 -8.85
CA VAL A 310 14.42 -1.20 -9.70
C VAL A 310 15.25 -2.39 -9.23
N LYS A 311 16.56 -2.22 -9.04
CA LYS A 311 17.46 -3.31 -8.64
C LYS A 311 17.09 -3.91 -7.29
N LEU A 312 16.74 -3.07 -6.31
CA LEU A 312 16.30 -3.53 -4.99
C LEU A 312 14.95 -4.23 -5.08
N ALA A 313 14.00 -3.73 -5.87
CA ALA A 313 12.72 -4.41 -6.10
C ALA A 313 12.93 -5.79 -6.75
N VAL A 314 13.83 -5.90 -7.73
CA VAL A 314 14.22 -7.17 -8.34
C VAL A 314 14.80 -8.13 -7.31
N GLN A 315 15.82 -7.71 -6.55
CA GLN A 315 16.43 -8.56 -5.51
C GLN A 315 15.39 -9.03 -4.48
N LYS A 316 14.48 -8.14 -4.09
CA LYS A 316 13.38 -8.43 -3.19
C LYS A 316 12.44 -9.49 -3.77
N ALA A 317 12.13 -9.42 -5.08
CA ALA A 317 11.30 -10.39 -5.78
C ALA A 317 11.87 -11.82 -5.70
N TYR A 318 13.17 -11.98 -5.96
CA TYR A 318 13.83 -13.29 -5.87
C TYR A 318 13.76 -13.87 -4.46
N THR A 319 14.04 -13.06 -3.45
CA THR A 319 14.01 -13.51 -2.04
C THR A 319 12.61 -13.96 -1.63
N LYS A 320 11.58 -13.14 -1.90
CA LYS A 320 10.21 -13.42 -1.45
C LYS A 320 9.53 -14.53 -2.25
N TYR A 321 9.82 -14.63 -3.55
CA TYR A 321 9.35 -15.75 -4.38
C TYR A 321 9.96 -17.08 -3.91
N LYS A 322 11.26 -17.09 -3.58
CA LYS A 322 11.94 -18.24 -2.98
C LYS A 322 11.30 -18.64 -1.65
N ASP A 323 11.01 -17.67 -0.77
CA ASP A 323 10.32 -17.93 0.50
C ASP A 323 8.91 -18.49 0.31
N ALA A 324 8.13 -17.96 -0.63
CA ALA A 324 6.80 -18.47 -0.93
C ALA A 324 6.85 -19.94 -1.40
N LEU A 325 7.75 -20.29 -2.33
CA LEU A 325 7.91 -21.67 -2.80
C LEU A 325 8.33 -22.62 -1.67
N VAL A 326 9.27 -22.20 -0.83
CA VAL A 326 9.70 -22.97 0.35
C VAL A 326 8.54 -23.18 1.30
N TYR A 327 7.76 -22.12 1.59
CA TYR A 327 6.63 -22.21 2.50
C TYR A 327 5.53 -23.12 1.96
N HIS A 328 5.17 -23.01 0.69
CA HIS A 328 4.16 -23.90 0.08
C HIS A 328 4.61 -25.36 0.08
N LYS A 329 5.90 -25.63 -0.17
CA LYS A 329 6.41 -27.00 -0.27
C LYS A 329 6.66 -27.65 1.09
N PHE A 330 7.13 -26.88 2.07
CA PHE A 330 7.66 -27.42 3.32
C PHE A 330 6.97 -26.88 4.59
N GLY A 331 6.07 -25.91 4.47
CA GLY A 331 5.35 -25.32 5.61
C GLY A 331 6.21 -24.49 6.56
N VAL A 332 7.45 -24.18 6.20
CA VAL A 332 8.40 -23.42 7.02
C VAL A 332 8.93 -22.21 6.26
N PRO A 333 9.34 -21.12 6.94
CA PRO A 333 10.05 -20.01 6.32
C PRO A 333 11.36 -20.43 5.65
N LEU A 334 11.78 -19.68 4.63
CA LEU A 334 13.08 -19.86 3.97
C LEU A 334 14.24 -19.88 4.97
N PHE A 335 14.24 -18.93 5.91
CA PHE A 335 15.28 -18.82 6.93
C PHE A 335 15.38 -20.09 7.79
N ASP A 336 14.25 -20.69 8.16
CA ASP A 336 14.23 -21.89 8.99
C ASP A 336 14.72 -23.10 8.18
N LEU A 337 14.33 -23.23 6.91
CA LEU A 337 14.87 -24.26 6.00
C LEU A 337 16.39 -24.14 5.85
N GLU A 338 16.90 -22.93 5.53
CA GLU A 338 18.33 -22.67 5.35
C GLU A 338 19.11 -23.01 6.64
N ARG A 339 18.55 -22.67 7.81
CA ARG A 339 19.13 -23.01 9.11
C ARG A 339 19.12 -24.51 9.38
N GLU A 340 18.04 -25.22 9.05
CA GLU A 340 17.95 -26.67 9.23
C GLU A 340 18.95 -27.42 8.33
N ILE A 341 19.14 -26.95 7.10
CA ILE A 341 20.18 -27.47 6.19
C ILE A 341 21.58 -27.23 6.77
N ALA A 342 21.86 -26.00 7.24
CA ALA A 342 23.15 -25.67 7.85
C ALA A 342 23.45 -26.50 9.11
N LEU A 343 22.42 -26.94 9.84
CA LEU A 343 22.52 -27.84 10.99
C LEU A 343 22.55 -29.33 10.61
N GLY A 344 22.51 -29.68 9.32
CA GLY A 344 22.49 -31.06 8.84
C GLY A 344 21.19 -31.82 9.12
N LYS A 345 20.10 -31.12 9.47
CA LYS A 345 18.79 -31.73 9.73
C LYS A 345 18.01 -32.01 8.44
N ARG A 346 18.38 -31.32 7.36
CA ARG A 346 17.73 -31.40 6.04
C ARG A 346 18.76 -31.43 4.92
N SER A 347 18.36 -31.94 3.76
CA SER A 347 19.26 -32.07 2.60
C SER A 347 19.38 -30.75 1.85
N ALA A 348 20.60 -30.34 1.49
CA ALA A 348 20.83 -29.18 0.64
C ALA A 348 20.14 -29.27 -0.73
N GLY A 349 19.89 -30.50 -1.23
CA GLY A 349 19.18 -30.73 -2.49
C GLY A 349 17.73 -30.24 -2.49
N GLU A 350 17.11 -30.07 -1.31
CA GLU A 350 15.78 -29.47 -1.21
C GLU A 350 15.75 -28.00 -1.66
N LEU A 351 16.86 -27.26 -1.44
CA LEU A 351 17.00 -25.87 -1.83
C LEU A 351 17.41 -25.73 -3.31
N VAL A 352 18.22 -26.64 -3.84
CA VAL A 352 18.69 -26.61 -5.24
C VAL A 352 17.51 -26.60 -6.22
N ALA A 353 16.53 -27.48 -6.03
CA ALA A 353 15.35 -27.54 -6.91
C ALA A 353 14.51 -26.25 -6.85
N ILE A 354 14.46 -25.60 -5.69
CA ILE A 354 13.77 -24.31 -5.53
C ILE A 354 14.56 -23.20 -6.24
N GLU A 355 15.89 -23.19 -6.11
CA GLU A 355 16.74 -22.19 -6.77
C GLU A 355 16.67 -22.27 -8.29
N GLU A 356 16.60 -23.49 -8.84
CA GLU A 356 16.38 -23.70 -10.28
C GLU A 356 15.04 -23.12 -10.74
N GLU A 357 13.96 -23.34 -9.98
CA GLU A 357 12.64 -22.78 -10.28
C GLU A 357 12.64 -21.24 -10.18
N VAL A 358 13.23 -20.69 -9.11
CA VAL A 358 13.38 -19.24 -8.90
C VAL A 358 14.14 -18.62 -10.08
N ALA A 359 15.23 -19.24 -10.52
CA ALA A 359 16.01 -18.77 -11.67
C ALA A 359 15.18 -18.83 -12.97
N ALA A 360 14.50 -19.95 -13.23
CA ALA A 360 13.68 -20.13 -14.44
C ALA A 360 12.50 -19.15 -14.53
N ARG A 361 11.97 -18.71 -13.39
CA ARG A 361 10.87 -17.74 -13.28
C ARG A 361 11.34 -16.31 -13.03
N CYS A 362 12.64 -16.06 -12.99
CA CYS A 362 13.24 -14.77 -12.66
C CYS A 362 12.70 -14.18 -11.36
N GLY A 363 12.62 -14.99 -10.29
CA GLY A 363 12.05 -14.55 -9.01
C GLY A 363 10.57 -14.18 -9.08
N GLY A 364 9.83 -14.79 -10.02
CA GLY A 364 8.41 -14.49 -10.27
C GLY A 364 8.15 -13.26 -11.14
N LEU A 365 9.19 -12.56 -11.61
CA LEU A 365 9.07 -11.31 -12.38
C LEU A 365 8.79 -11.49 -13.87
N LYS A 366 9.10 -12.67 -14.43
CA LYS A 366 9.03 -12.88 -15.88
C LYS A 366 7.61 -12.67 -16.40
N GLY A 367 7.38 -11.69 -17.26
CA GLY A 367 6.05 -11.33 -17.78
C GLY A 367 5.29 -10.30 -16.94
N SER A 368 5.88 -9.78 -15.86
CA SER A 368 5.29 -8.66 -15.12
C SER A 368 5.40 -7.37 -15.91
N VAL A 369 4.52 -6.41 -15.58
CA VAL A 369 4.67 -5.00 -15.95
C VAL A 369 5.27 -4.21 -14.78
N LEU A 370 5.83 -3.04 -15.06
CA LEU A 370 6.43 -2.15 -14.08
C LEU A 370 5.83 -0.74 -14.18
N ALA A 371 5.28 -0.24 -13.07
CA ALA A 371 4.94 1.16 -12.87
C ALA A 371 6.04 1.91 -12.14
N SER A 372 6.33 3.13 -12.58
CA SER A 372 7.24 4.05 -11.90
C SER A 372 6.54 5.36 -11.62
N ASP A 373 6.50 5.81 -10.37
CA ASP A 373 5.78 7.03 -9.96
C ASP A 373 6.32 8.33 -10.62
N GLY A 374 7.57 8.27 -11.10
CA GLY A 374 8.27 9.30 -11.87
C GLY A 374 8.89 8.72 -13.14
N PHE A 375 9.36 9.60 -14.03
CA PHE A 375 9.99 9.15 -15.27
C PHE A 375 11.34 8.46 -15.01
N PHE A 376 11.78 7.60 -15.94
CA PHE A 376 13.13 7.06 -15.99
C PHE A 376 14.10 8.10 -16.58
N PRO A 377 15.10 8.59 -15.83
CA PRO A 377 16.03 9.61 -16.36
C PRO A 377 16.91 9.07 -17.49
N PHE A 378 17.29 7.79 -17.41
CA PHE A 378 18.09 7.06 -18.39
C PHE A 378 17.49 5.68 -18.62
N ARG A 379 17.97 4.98 -19.66
CA ARG A 379 17.52 3.62 -20.01
C ARG A 379 17.94 2.54 -19.01
N ASP A 380 18.91 2.80 -18.15
CA ASP A 380 19.50 1.82 -17.23
C ASP A 380 18.49 1.19 -16.26
N GLY A 381 17.53 1.97 -15.75
CA GLY A 381 16.42 1.45 -14.95
C GLY A 381 15.47 0.54 -15.75
N VAL A 382 15.29 0.81 -17.05
CA VAL A 382 14.49 -0.02 -17.95
C VAL A 382 15.23 -1.30 -18.29
N ASP A 383 16.52 -1.21 -18.65
CA ASP A 383 17.37 -2.37 -18.94
C ASP A 383 17.44 -3.32 -17.72
N ALA A 384 17.64 -2.78 -16.52
CA ALA A 384 17.68 -3.56 -15.28
C ALA A 384 16.37 -4.31 -14.98
N ALA A 385 15.24 -3.83 -15.48
CA ALA A 385 13.96 -4.54 -15.38
C ALA A 385 13.79 -5.58 -16.50
N LEU A 386 14.16 -5.22 -17.74
CA LEU A 386 14.09 -6.09 -18.91
C LEU A 386 14.94 -7.37 -18.74
N GLU A 387 16.11 -7.27 -18.12
CA GLU A 387 16.99 -8.41 -17.83
C GLU A 387 16.30 -9.53 -17.00
N HIS A 388 15.28 -9.18 -16.23
CA HIS A 388 14.50 -10.11 -15.41
C HIS A 388 13.12 -10.43 -16.01
N GLY A 389 12.92 -10.11 -17.29
CA GLY A 389 11.74 -10.51 -18.06
C GLY A 389 10.52 -9.62 -17.86
N ILE A 390 10.66 -8.38 -17.38
CA ILE A 390 9.57 -7.39 -17.41
C ILE A 390 9.20 -7.09 -18.87
N THR A 391 7.91 -7.13 -19.21
CA THR A 391 7.44 -6.99 -20.60
C THR A 391 6.71 -5.68 -20.89
N GLY A 392 6.32 -4.93 -19.85
CA GLY A 392 5.60 -3.67 -20.01
C GLY A 392 5.96 -2.62 -18.98
N PHE A 393 5.94 -1.35 -19.39
CA PHE A 393 6.27 -0.21 -18.54
C PHE A 393 5.18 0.86 -18.59
N ILE A 394 4.82 1.40 -17.42
CA ILE A 394 3.94 2.57 -17.29
C ILE A 394 4.64 3.63 -16.45
N GLN A 395 4.77 4.84 -17.00
CA GLN A 395 5.45 5.96 -16.36
C GLN A 395 4.89 7.30 -16.84
N PRO A 396 5.21 8.44 -16.21
CA PRO A 396 4.72 9.75 -16.65
C PRO A 396 5.22 10.17 -18.04
N GLY A 397 6.44 9.79 -18.41
CA GLY A 397 7.20 10.44 -19.48
C GLY A 397 7.73 11.81 -19.06
N GLY A 398 8.52 12.44 -19.93
CA GLY A 398 9.08 13.78 -19.70
C GLY A 398 10.60 13.80 -19.48
N SER A 399 11.29 12.69 -19.68
CA SER A 399 12.76 12.69 -19.70
C SER A 399 13.28 13.29 -21.02
N LEU A 400 14.38 14.04 -20.94
CA LEU A 400 15.15 14.43 -22.13
C LEU A 400 15.69 13.22 -22.91
N ARG A 401 15.68 12.04 -22.29
CA ARG A 401 16.19 10.77 -22.83
C ARG A 401 15.13 9.68 -22.92
N ASP A 402 13.85 10.03 -22.96
CA ASP A 402 12.78 9.04 -23.15
C ASP A 402 13.00 8.18 -24.41
N TYR A 403 13.65 8.73 -25.45
CA TYR A 403 14.03 7.97 -26.65
C TYR A 403 14.93 6.77 -26.36
N GLU A 404 15.80 6.82 -25.33
CA GLU A 404 16.68 5.71 -24.93
C GLU A 404 15.87 4.59 -24.26
N SER A 405 14.95 4.94 -23.37
CA SER A 405 14.05 4.01 -22.69
C SER A 405 13.07 3.35 -23.67
N ILE A 406 12.54 4.10 -24.64
CA ILE A 406 11.72 3.57 -25.74
C ILE A 406 12.54 2.62 -26.61
N ALA A 407 13.80 2.97 -26.93
CA ALA A 407 14.69 2.11 -27.70
C ALA A 407 15.01 0.80 -26.96
N ALA A 408 15.22 0.84 -25.64
CA ALA A 408 15.40 -0.34 -24.81
C ALA A 408 14.21 -1.28 -24.90
N CYS A 409 12.98 -0.76 -24.71
CA CYS A 409 11.76 -1.55 -24.83
C CYS A 409 11.63 -2.18 -26.22
N ASN A 410 11.86 -1.39 -27.27
CA ASN A 410 11.82 -1.88 -28.65
C ASN A 410 12.86 -2.98 -28.94
N GLY A 411 14.05 -2.90 -28.35
CA GLY A 411 15.10 -3.91 -28.49
C GLY A 411 14.76 -5.23 -27.81
N ALA A 412 14.01 -5.18 -26.70
CA ALA A 412 13.59 -6.35 -25.94
C ALA A 412 12.19 -6.88 -26.33
N GLY A 413 11.49 -6.22 -27.27
CA GLY A 413 10.11 -6.57 -27.61
C GLY A 413 9.09 -6.21 -26.52
N ALA A 414 9.45 -5.31 -25.61
CA ALA A 414 8.57 -4.82 -24.55
C ALA A 414 7.72 -3.61 -25.01
N THR A 415 6.71 -3.29 -24.21
CA THR A 415 5.85 -2.11 -24.40
C THR A 415 6.10 -1.03 -23.34
N MET A 416 5.77 0.22 -23.65
CA MET A 416 5.88 1.36 -22.74
C MET A 416 4.76 2.35 -23.02
N VAL A 417 4.04 2.75 -21.98
CA VAL A 417 2.99 3.77 -22.04
C VAL A 417 3.32 4.95 -21.14
N PHE A 418 2.87 6.13 -21.55
CA PHE A 418 2.95 7.36 -20.79
C PHE A 418 1.59 7.74 -20.20
N THR A 419 1.62 8.14 -18.92
CA THR A 419 0.45 8.62 -18.19
C THR A 419 0.33 10.14 -18.24
N ASN A 420 1.40 10.86 -18.60
CA ASN A 420 1.48 12.33 -18.55
C ASN A 420 1.11 12.92 -17.17
N GLN A 421 1.23 12.12 -16.11
CA GLN A 421 0.97 12.52 -14.74
C GLN A 421 1.99 11.84 -13.83
N ARG A 422 2.69 12.60 -13.00
CA ARG A 422 3.60 12.09 -11.96
C ARG A 422 2.85 11.87 -10.66
N VAL A 423 3.08 10.76 -9.95
CA VAL A 423 2.33 10.38 -8.73
C VAL A 423 3.22 10.29 -7.48
N PHE A 424 3.95 11.36 -7.18
CA PHE A 424 4.85 11.38 -6.02
C PHE A 424 4.10 11.48 -4.69
N ARG A 425 4.62 10.78 -3.68
CA ARG A 425 4.10 10.81 -2.31
C ARG A 425 5.26 10.83 -1.31
N HIS A 426 5.25 11.80 -0.40
CA HIS A 426 6.27 11.97 0.65
C HIS A 426 5.68 11.89 2.05
#